data_AF-A0A1F4RI91-F1
#
_entry.id   AF-A0A1F4RI91-F1
#
_cell.length_a   1.000
_cell.length_b   1.000
_cell.length_c   1.000
_cell.angle_alpha   90.00
_cell.angle_beta   90.00
_cell.angle_gamma   90.00
#
_symmetry.space_group_name_H-M   'P 1'
#
loop_
_entity.id
_entity.type
_entity.pdbx_description
1 polymer ?
#
loop_
_entity_poly.entity_id
_entity_poly.type
_entity_poly.pdbx_seq_one_letter_code
_entity_poly.pdbx_strand_id
1 'polypeptide(L)'
;MPIGGTLVEGIAGFKFILILPVLFALAFVFFLITFLILGGAFTCAFFVLFYSTATTLNQIYSLLGGKGSLNRMIQSVFYSSAVSLVALLILFLMVLTRYAGMDFMLFRYGYNFLYFSMLLYIYGLLAVAGRLNYKISKAKSFLGAIAPIIVLLIFGLIFDKIALPKLQSWIT
;
A
#
# COMPACT_ATOMS: atom_id res chain seq x y z
N MET A 1 17.61 16.45 -9.69
CA MET A 1 17.98 17.09 -8.40
C MET A 1 18.69 18.40 -8.69
N PRO A 2 18.05 19.57 -8.50
CA PRO A 2 18.69 20.88 -8.72
C PRO A 2 19.77 21.20 -7.68
N ILE A 3 19.66 20.65 -6.46
CA ILE A 3 20.53 20.98 -5.31
C ILE A 3 21.96 20.41 -5.46
N GLY A 4 22.14 19.32 -6.22
CA GLY A 4 23.46 18.74 -6.48
C GLY A 4 24.17 19.33 -7.70
N GLY A 5 23.42 19.85 -8.68
CA GLY A 5 23.99 20.39 -9.91
C GLY A 5 24.78 21.69 -9.68
N THR A 6 24.26 22.56 -8.81
CA THR A 6 24.92 23.82 -8.42
C THR A 6 26.18 23.62 -7.57
N LEU A 7 26.36 22.45 -6.94
CA LEU A 7 27.59 22.10 -6.20
C LEU A 7 28.72 21.59 -7.10
N VAL A 8 28.41 21.24 -8.35
CA VAL A 8 29.34 20.61 -9.31
C VAL A 8 29.67 21.55 -10.48
N GLU A 9 28.94 22.65 -10.64
CA GLU A 9 29.23 23.68 -11.63
C GLU A 9 30.67 24.22 -11.46
N GLY A 10 31.51 24.00 -12.47
CA GLY A 10 32.91 24.46 -12.51
C GLY A 10 33.97 23.47 -12.01
N ILE A 11 33.60 22.28 -11.53
CA ILE A 11 34.55 21.26 -11.05
C ILE A 11 34.82 20.22 -12.14
N ALA A 12 36.02 20.25 -12.74
CA ALA A 12 36.44 19.30 -13.77
C ALA A 12 37.73 18.54 -13.40
N GLY A 13 37.88 17.32 -13.94
CA GLY A 13 39.10 16.50 -13.83
C GLY A 13 39.29 15.81 -12.48
N PHE A 14 40.55 15.61 -12.06
CA PHE A 14 40.91 14.83 -10.86
C PHE A 14 40.32 15.39 -9.55
N LYS A 15 40.02 16.69 -9.50
CA LYS A 15 39.33 17.34 -8.38
C LYS A 15 37.91 16.80 -8.17
N PHE A 16 37.26 16.33 -9.24
CA PHE A 16 35.94 15.70 -9.16
C PHE A 16 36.00 14.35 -8.42
N ILE A 17 37.05 13.55 -8.68
CA ILE A 17 37.26 12.25 -8.01
C ILE A 17 37.47 12.44 -6.50
N LEU A 18 38.16 13.51 -6.09
CA LEU A 18 38.35 13.86 -4.67
C LEU A 18 37.06 14.27 -3.96
N ILE A 19 36.11 14.89 -4.67
CA ILE A 19 34.85 15.40 -4.10
C ILE A 19 33.72 14.36 -4.20
N LEU A 20 33.86 13.37 -5.09
CA LEU A 20 32.91 12.28 -5.31
C LEU A 20 32.48 11.54 -4.01
N PRO A 21 33.39 11.18 -3.08
CA PRO A 21 33.00 10.50 -1.84
C PRO A 21 32.09 11.37 -0.97
N VAL A 22 32.33 12.68 -0.94
CA VAL A 22 31.51 13.64 -0.19
C VAL A 22 30.14 13.78 -0.85
N LEU A 23 30.07 13.84 -2.18
CA LEU A 23 28.80 13.87 -2.91
C LEU A 23 27.99 12.58 -2.71
N PHE A 24 28.64 11.41 -2.72
CA PHE A 24 27.98 10.13 -2.41
C PHE A 24 27.48 10.06 -0.98
N ALA A 25 28.27 10.53 0.00
CA ALA A 25 27.84 10.60 1.39
C ALA A 25 26.61 11.50 1.56
N LEU A 26 26.60 12.68 0.94
CA LEU A 26 25.45 13.60 0.95
C LEU A 26 24.22 12.98 0.27
N ALA A 27 24.40 12.35 -0.89
CA ALA A 27 23.31 11.66 -1.59
C ALA A 27 22.75 10.50 -0.77
N PHE A 28 23.62 9.73 -0.09
CA PHE A 28 23.23 8.62 0.76
C PHE A 28 22.46 9.09 2.00
N VAL A 29 22.93 10.14 2.67
CA VAL A 29 22.21 10.75 3.81
C VAL A 29 20.85 11.29 3.37
N PHE A 30 20.79 11.98 2.22
CA PHE A 30 19.52 12.47 1.68
C PHE A 30 18.55 11.32 1.36
N PHE A 31 19.05 10.24 0.77
CA PHE A 31 18.29 9.03 0.52
C PHE A 31 17.77 8.41 1.82
N LEU A 32 18.61 8.29 2.84
CA LEU A 32 18.24 7.78 4.17
C LEU A 32 17.14 8.61 4.82
N ILE A 33 17.28 9.94 4.82
CA ILE A 33 16.27 10.85 5.36
C ILE A 33 14.95 10.69 4.61
N THR A 34 15.01 10.67 3.28
CA THR A 34 13.82 10.48 2.43
C THR A 34 13.16 9.12 2.71
N PHE A 35 13.96 8.06 2.83
CA PHE A 35 13.48 6.71 3.13
C PHE A 35 12.84 6.64 4.52
N LEU A 36 13.42 7.27 5.54
CA LEU A 36 12.86 7.32 6.89
C LEU A 36 11.54 8.09 6.93
N ILE A 37 11.47 9.23 6.25
CA ILE A 37 10.24 10.04 6.17
C ILE A 37 9.15 9.27 5.45
N LEU A 38 9.44 8.71 4.26
CA LEU A 38 8.46 7.94 3.49
C LEU A 38 8.06 6.67 4.23
N GLY A 39 9.02 5.93 4.78
CA GLY A 39 8.77 4.72 5.56
C GLY A 39 7.85 5.01 6.75
N GLY A 40 8.18 6.03 7.55
CA GLY A 40 7.34 6.46 8.67
C GLY A 40 5.94 6.90 8.23
N ALA A 41 5.83 7.68 7.15
CA ALA A 41 4.54 8.10 6.60
C ALA A 41 3.69 6.90 6.15
N PHE A 42 4.28 5.92 5.45
CA PHE A 42 3.59 4.70 5.04
C PHE A 42 3.15 3.86 6.25
N THR A 43 4.02 3.66 7.25
CA THR A 43 3.67 2.92 8.47
C THR A 43 2.49 3.58 9.20
N CYS A 44 2.53 4.90 9.37
CA CYS A 44 1.43 5.66 9.96
C CYS A 44 0.13 5.51 9.15
N ALA A 45 0.20 5.63 7.82
CA ALA A 45 -0.97 5.47 6.95
C ALA A 45 -1.57 4.06 7.06
N PHE A 46 -0.75 3.00 7.04
CA PHE A 46 -1.21 1.62 7.22
C PHE A 46 -1.82 1.40 8.60
N PHE A 47 -1.22 1.95 9.65
CA PHE A 47 -1.76 1.84 11.00
C PHE A 47 -3.16 2.47 11.10
N VAL A 48 -3.32 3.69 10.58
CA VAL A 48 -4.62 4.39 10.55
C VAL A 48 -5.65 3.61 9.74
N LEU A 49 -5.28 3.05 8.59
CA LEU A 49 -6.17 2.25 7.74
C LEU A 49 -6.63 0.95 8.44
N PHE A 50 -5.72 0.20 9.06
CA PHE A 50 -6.09 -1.04 9.75
C PHE A 50 -6.90 -0.76 11.02
N TYR A 51 -6.51 0.26 11.79
CA TYR A 51 -7.24 0.64 13.00
C TYR A 51 -8.66 1.13 12.67
N SER A 52 -8.81 1.98 11.65
CA SER A 52 -10.14 2.45 11.22
C SER A 52 -10.99 1.29 10.69
N THR A 53 -10.41 0.37 9.92
CA THR A 53 -11.12 -0.84 9.44
C THR A 53 -11.61 -1.70 10.60
N ALA A 54 -10.76 -1.96 11.60
CA ALA A 54 -11.15 -2.72 12.79
C ALA A 54 -12.26 -2.04 13.58
N THR A 55 -12.21 -0.71 13.70
CA THR A 55 -13.23 0.08 14.40
C THR A 55 -14.57 0.03 13.67
N THR A 56 -14.56 0.21 12.34
CA THR A 56 -15.76 0.11 11.49
C THR A 56 -16.38 -1.28 11.58
N LEU A 57 -15.57 -2.34 11.48
CA LEU A 57 -16.08 -3.71 11.61
C LEU A 57 -16.63 -4.00 13.01
N ASN A 58 -15.98 -3.51 14.06
CA ASN A 58 -16.50 -3.63 15.43
C ASN A 58 -17.90 -3.01 15.55
N GLN A 59 -18.10 -1.79 15.03
CA GLN A 59 -19.40 -1.13 15.05
C GLN A 59 -20.46 -1.92 14.27
N ILE A 60 -20.13 -2.35 13.05
CA ILE A 60 -21.04 -3.12 12.19
C ILE A 60 -21.44 -4.44 12.88
N TYR A 61 -20.47 -5.20 13.39
CA TYR A 61 -20.77 -6.49 14.00
C TYR A 61 -21.46 -6.38 15.36
N SER A 62 -21.20 -5.32 16.13
CA SER A 62 -21.98 -4.99 17.33
C SER A 62 -23.43 -4.66 16.99
N LEU A 63 -23.69 -3.86 15.94
CA LEU A 63 -25.05 -3.55 15.47
C LEU A 63 -25.79 -4.81 14.98
N LEU A 64 -25.07 -5.78 14.40
CA LEU A 64 -25.64 -7.06 13.97
C LEU A 64 -25.93 -8.06 15.12
N GLY A 65 -25.69 -7.64 16.38
CA GLY A 65 -25.95 -8.40 17.60
C GLY A 65 -24.75 -9.22 18.10
N GLY A 66 -23.56 -8.97 17.57
CA GLY A 66 -22.32 -9.67 17.95
C GLY A 66 -21.76 -9.20 19.28
N LYS A 67 -21.25 -10.15 20.09
CA LYS A 67 -20.59 -9.89 21.38
C LYS A 67 -19.09 -10.18 21.27
N GLY A 68 -18.34 -9.24 20.72
CA GLY A 68 -16.88 -9.32 20.54
C GLY A 68 -16.14 -8.20 21.26
N SER A 69 -14.81 -8.17 21.13
CA SER A 69 -13.99 -7.08 21.65
C SER A 69 -13.20 -6.39 20.53
N LEU A 70 -13.14 -5.06 20.61
CA LEU A 70 -12.38 -4.23 19.67
C LEU A 70 -10.90 -4.65 19.62
N ASN A 71 -10.27 -4.92 20.77
CA ASN A 71 -8.86 -5.33 20.82
C ASN A 71 -8.58 -6.61 20.02
N ARG A 72 -9.48 -7.61 20.09
CA ARG A 72 -9.33 -8.84 19.30
C ARG A 72 -9.53 -8.61 17.81
N MET A 73 -10.45 -7.71 17.46
CA MET A 73 -10.66 -7.31 16.06
C MET A 73 -9.45 -6.57 15.50
N ILE A 74 -8.88 -5.61 16.24
CA ILE A 74 -7.65 -4.91 15.86
C ILE A 74 -6.54 -5.93 15.61
N GLN A 75 -6.27 -6.83 16.56
CA GLN A 75 -5.26 -7.87 16.38
C GLN A 75 -5.53 -8.70 15.11
N SER A 76 -6.77 -9.14 14.90
CA SER A 76 -7.13 -9.97 13.73
C SER A 76 -6.95 -9.24 12.40
N VAL A 77 -7.28 -7.95 12.33
CA VAL A 77 -7.09 -7.12 11.13
C VAL A 77 -5.61 -6.89 10.86
N PHE A 78 -4.81 -6.61 11.90
CA PHE A 78 -3.36 -6.45 11.78
C PHE A 78 -2.65 -7.76 11.43
N TYR A 79 -3.07 -8.92 11.94
CA TYR A 79 -2.50 -10.22 11.52
C TYR A 79 -2.93 -10.64 10.11
N SER A 80 -4.04 -10.11 9.60
CA SER A 80 -4.41 -10.19 8.18
C SER A 80 -3.50 -9.35 7.26
N SER A 81 -2.47 -8.67 7.80
CA SER A 81 -1.46 -7.96 7.01
C SER A 81 -0.62 -8.85 6.08
N ALA A 82 -0.90 -10.17 6.00
CA ALA A 82 -0.50 -11.00 4.86
C ALA A 82 -0.91 -10.39 3.50
N VAL A 83 -1.86 -9.46 3.49
CA VAL A 83 -2.25 -8.63 2.34
C VAL A 83 -1.17 -7.59 1.95
N SER A 84 -0.36 -7.12 2.91
CA SER A 84 0.80 -6.24 2.65
C SER A 84 1.87 -6.94 1.78
N LEU A 85 1.93 -8.27 1.79
CA LEU A 85 2.75 -9.06 0.87
C LEU A 85 2.28 -8.99 -0.59
N VAL A 86 0.98 -8.78 -0.84
CA VAL A 86 0.46 -8.64 -2.20
C VAL A 86 0.65 -7.21 -2.74
N ALA A 87 0.78 -6.20 -1.87
CA ALA A 87 1.22 -4.86 -2.28
C ALA A 87 2.66 -4.87 -2.83
N LEU A 88 3.53 -5.75 -2.30
CA LEU A 88 4.86 -5.99 -2.85
C LEU A 88 4.81 -6.63 -4.25
N LEU A 89 3.80 -7.47 -4.53
CA LEU A 89 3.61 -8.06 -5.86
C LEU A 89 3.32 -6.99 -6.92
N ILE A 90 2.55 -5.95 -6.57
CA ILE A 90 2.25 -4.81 -7.45
C ILE A 90 3.52 -3.99 -7.75
N LEU A 91 4.37 -3.76 -6.74
CA LEU A 91 5.67 -3.11 -6.92
C LEU A 91 6.59 -3.94 -7.83
N PHE A 92 6.59 -5.26 -7.66
CA PHE A 92 7.36 -6.18 -8.51
C PHE A 92 6.90 -6.14 -9.98
N LEU A 93 5.59 -6.04 -10.20
CA LEU A 93 5.01 -5.91 -11.54
C LEU A 93 5.31 -4.58 -12.22
N MET A 94 5.37 -3.47 -11.47
CA MET A 94 5.82 -2.17 -12.00
C MET A 94 7.28 -2.22 -12.45
N VAL A 95 8.15 -2.90 -11.70
CA VAL A 95 9.56 -3.09 -12.09
C VAL A 95 9.65 -3.95 -13.35
N LEU A 96 8.94 -5.08 -13.40
CA LEU A 96 8.93 -5.96 -14.56
C LEU A 96 8.46 -5.27 -15.84
N THR A 97 7.43 -4.42 -15.76
CA THR A 97 6.91 -3.71 -16.95
C THR A 97 7.89 -2.73 -17.55
N ARG A 98 8.63 -2.01 -16.70
CA ARG A 98 9.70 -1.10 -17.15
C ARG A 98 10.85 -1.81 -17.83
N TYR A 99 11.27 -2.96 -17.32
CA TYR A 99 12.41 -3.69 -17.87
C TYR A 99 12.05 -4.62 -19.04
N ALA A 100 10.80 -5.09 -19.12
CA ALA A 100 10.33 -5.98 -20.18
C ALA A 100 9.68 -5.27 -21.38
N GLY A 101 9.53 -3.94 -21.34
CA GLY A 101 8.94 -3.16 -22.44
C GLY A 101 7.45 -3.45 -22.68
N MET A 102 6.72 -3.82 -21.62
CA MET A 102 5.29 -4.10 -21.71
C MET A 102 4.48 -2.81 -21.90
N ASP A 103 3.46 -2.86 -22.75
CA ASP A 103 2.52 -1.76 -22.93
C ASP A 103 1.78 -1.41 -21.62
N PHE A 104 1.59 -0.12 -21.37
CA PHE A 104 0.97 0.40 -20.15
C PHE A 104 -0.46 -0.11 -19.96
N MET A 105 -1.21 -0.35 -21.04
CA MET A 105 -2.57 -0.90 -20.95
C MET A 105 -2.55 -2.33 -20.42
N LEU A 106 -1.56 -3.14 -20.81
CA LEU A 106 -1.42 -4.52 -20.36
C LEU A 106 -1.01 -4.57 -18.87
N PHE A 107 -0.14 -3.66 -18.43
CA PHE A 107 0.13 -3.44 -17.00
C PHE A 107 -1.13 -3.08 -16.22
N ARG A 108 -1.90 -2.10 -16.70
CA ARG A 108 -3.13 -1.63 -16.06
C ARG A 108 -4.16 -2.74 -15.87
N TYR A 109 -4.35 -3.61 -16.87
CA TYR A 109 -5.22 -4.77 -16.73
C TYR A 109 -4.72 -5.77 -15.69
N GLY A 110 -3.40 -6.07 -15.69
CA GLY A 110 -2.80 -6.93 -14.67
C GLY A 110 -2.94 -6.37 -13.25
N TYR A 111 -2.69 -5.07 -13.07
CA TYR A 111 -2.89 -4.36 -11.82
C TYR A 111 -4.33 -4.51 -11.31
N ASN A 112 -5.32 -4.23 -12.15
CA ASN A 112 -6.74 -4.32 -11.77
C ASN A 112 -7.16 -5.75 -11.44
N PHE A 113 -6.69 -6.75 -12.19
CA PHE A 113 -6.96 -8.16 -11.91
C PHE A 113 -6.43 -8.59 -10.54
N LEU A 114 -5.18 -8.22 -10.23
CA LEU A 114 -4.56 -8.55 -8.96
C LEU A 114 -5.18 -7.78 -7.80
N TYR A 115 -5.49 -6.51 -8.00
CA TYR A 115 -6.17 -5.70 -7.00
C TYR A 115 -7.54 -6.30 -6.65
N PHE A 116 -8.34 -6.67 -7.66
CA PHE A 116 -9.62 -7.32 -7.43
C PHE A 116 -9.49 -8.68 -6.72
N SER A 117 -8.51 -9.48 -7.12
CA SER A 117 -8.22 -10.77 -6.47
C SER A 117 -7.81 -10.60 -5.00
N MET A 118 -6.99 -9.57 -4.72
CA MET A 118 -6.61 -9.19 -3.36
C MET A 118 -7.84 -8.79 -2.54
N LEU A 119 -8.75 -7.99 -3.10
CA LEU A 119 -9.98 -7.59 -2.41
C LEU A 119 -10.87 -8.78 -2.06
N LEU A 120 -11.03 -9.75 -2.97
CA LEU A 120 -11.77 -10.98 -2.67
C LEU A 120 -11.13 -11.78 -1.53
N TYR A 121 -9.80 -11.84 -1.49
CA TYR A 121 -9.08 -12.50 -0.41
C TYR A 121 -9.25 -11.77 0.94
N ILE A 122 -9.09 -10.44 0.96
CA ILE A 122 -9.32 -9.61 2.16
C ILE A 122 -10.76 -9.78 2.64
N TYR A 123 -11.73 -9.74 1.73
CA TYR A 123 -13.15 -9.90 2.07
C TYR A 123 -13.40 -11.21 2.82
N GLY A 124 -12.86 -12.32 2.33
CA GLY A 124 -12.96 -13.61 2.99
C GLY A 124 -12.34 -13.60 4.39
N LEU A 125 -11.14 -13.03 4.53
CA LEU A 125 -10.44 -12.94 5.81
C LEU A 125 -11.21 -12.09 6.83
N LEU A 126 -11.70 -10.92 6.44
CA LEU A 126 -12.48 -10.04 7.31
C LEU A 126 -13.80 -10.71 7.74
N ALA A 127 -14.48 -11.41 6.83
CA ALA A 127 -15.68 -12.16 7.16
C ALA A 127 -15.40 -13.32 8.13
N VAL A 128 -14.26 -14.00 8.02
CA VAL A 128 -13.86 -15.03 8.99
C VAL A 128 -13.51 -14.40 10.34
N ALA A 129 -12.74 -13.32 10.35
CA ALA A 129 -12.37 -12.59 11.57
C ALA A 129 -13.60 -12.07 12.33
N GLY A 130 -14.57 -11.47 11.62
CA GLY A 130 -15.84 -11.02 12.19
C GLY A 130 -16.61 -12.15 12.87
N ARG A 131 -16.72 -13.30 12.19
CA ARG A 131 -17.44 -14.46 12.70
C ARG A 131 -16.79 -15.01 13.96
N LEU A 132 -15.48 -15.19 13.95
CA LEU A 132 -14.73 -15.76 15.08
C LEU A 132 -14.71 -14.82 16.30
N ASN A 133 -14.55 -13.51 16.07
CA ASN A 133 -14.46 -12.55 17.16
C ASN A 133 -15.82 -12.17 17.77
N TYR A 134 -16.90 -12.15 16.98
CA TYR A 134 -18.21 -11.67 17.44
C TYR A 134 -19.28 -12.78 17.54
N LYS A 135 -18.92 -14.02 17.19
CA LYS A 135 -19.80 -15.21 17.25
C LYS A 135 -21.14 -15.04 16.53
N ILE A 136 -21.14 -14.30 15.43
CA ILE A 136 -22.32 -14.05 14.59
C ILE A 136 -22.52 -15.14 13.53
N SER A 137 -23.71 -15.21 12.94
CA SER A 137 -24.00 -16.15 11.85
C SER A 137 -23.14 -15.87 10.62
N LYS A 138 -22.87 -16.91 9.81
CA LYS A 138 -22.05 -16.80 8.60
C LYS A 138 -22.55 -15.66 7.70
N ALA A 139 -23.86 -15.64 7.38
CA ALA A 139 -24.45 -14.63 6.51
C ALA A 139 -24.24 -13.19 7.03
N LYS A 140 -24.46 -12.94 8.33
CA LYS A 140 -24.23 -11.62 8.94
C LYS A 140 -22.77 -11.20 8.88
N SER A 141 -21.85 -12.15 9.03
CA SER A 141 -20.42 -11.88 8.97
C SER A 141 -19.96 -11.43 7.59
N PHE A 142 -20.44 -12.11 6.55
CA PHE A 142 -20.19 -11.74 5.15
C PHE A 142 -20.80 -10.39 4.83
N LEU A 143 -22.06 -10.14 5.21
CA LEU A 143 -22.70 -8.82 4.99
C LEU A 143 -21.92 -7.68 5.65
N GLY A 144 -21.45 -7.86 6.88
CA GLY A 144 -20.69 -6.80 7.56
C GLY A 144 -19.31 -6.53 6.94
N ALA A 145 -18.68 -7.56 6.37
CA ALA A 145 -17.40 -7.42 5.69
C ALA A 145 -17.49 -6.69 4.34
N ILE A 146 -18.70 -6.55 3.75
CA ILE A 146 -18.90 -5.85 2.47
C ILE A 146 -18.55 -4.36 2.60
N ALA A 147 -18.92 -3.72 3.71
CA ALA A 147 -18.75 -2.27 3.88
C ALA A 147 -17.30 -1.78 3.66
N PRO A 148 -16.28 -2.32 4.36
CA PRO A 148 -14.90 -1.90 4.10
C PRO A 148 -14.42 -2.27 2.69
N ILE A 149 -14.92 -3.35 2.09
CA ILE A 149 -14.55 -3.76 0.73
C ILE A 149 -15.11 -2.81 -0.33
N ILE A 150 -16.34 -2.31 -0.15
CA ILE A 150 -16.91 -1.28 -1.04
C ILE A 150 -16.03 -0.02 -1.02
N VAL A 151 -15.58 0.41 0.17
CA VAL A 151 -14.69 1.56 0.30
C VAL A 151 -13.38 1.32 -0.45
N LEU A 152 -12.77 0.15 -0.29
CA LEU A 152 -11.54 -0.21 -1.01
C LEU A 152 -11.76 -0.34 -2.53
N LEU A 153 -12.92 -0.81 -2.98
CA LEU A 153 -13.27 -0.85 -4.41
C LEU A 153 -13.35 0.57 -4.98
N ILE A 154 -14.05 1.48 -4.30
CA ILE A 154 -14.14 2.89 -4.71
C ILE A 154 -12.74 3.51 -4.77
N PHE A 155 -11.92 3.28 -3.75
CA PHE A 155 -10.55 3.78 -3.72
C PHE A 155 -9.70 3.23 -4.88
N GLY A 156 -9.77 1.93 -5.15
CA GLY A 156 -9.06 1.30 -6.26
C GLY A 156 -9.47 1.83 -7.62
N LEU A 157 -10.77 2.06 -7.84
CA LEU A 157 -11.28 2.66 -9.07
C LEU A 157 -10.82 4.11 -9.27
N ILE A 158 -10.79 4.90 -8.19
CA ILE A 158 -10.28 6.27 -8.21
C ILE A 158 -8.77 6.25 -8.52
N PHE A 159 -8.03 5.35 -7.88
CA PHE A 159 -6.59 5.19 -8.09
C PHE A 159 -6.28 4.81 -9.55
N ASP A 160 -6.97 3.81 -10.11
CA ASP A 160 -6.84 3.39 -11.50
C ASP A 160 -7.12 4.53 -12.50
N LYS A 161 -8.12 5.38 -12.23
CA LYS A 161 -8.51 6.47 -13.14
C LYS A 161 -7.65 7.72 -13.02
N ILE A 162 -7.17 8.07 -11.83
CA ILE A 162 -6.52 9.36 -11.57
C ILE A 162 -5.02 9.21 -11.32
N ALA A 163 -4.62 8.25 -10.49
CA ALA A 163 -3.24 8.12 -10.04
C ALA A 163 -2.41 7.26 -11.00
N LEU A 164 -2.95 6.12 -11.46
CA LEU A 164 -2.23 5.18 -12.32
C LEU A 164 -1.74 5.83 -13.63
N PRO A 165 -2.52 6.66 -14.35
CA PRO A 165 -2.04 7.32 -15.56
C PRO A 165 -0.89 8.31 -15.29
N LYS A 166 -0.87 8.94 -14.12
CA LYS A 166 0.24 9.84 -13.74
C LYS A 166 1.54 9.07 -13.50
N LEU A 167 1.44 7.79 -13.15
CA LEU A 167 2.57 6.88 -12.96
C LEU A 167 3.05 6.27 -14.27
N GLN A 168 2.36 6.48 -15.40
CA GLN A 168 2.74 5.91 -16.70
C GLN A 168 4.20 6.21 -17.06
N SER A 169 4.64 7.47 -16.93
CA SER A 169 6.03 7.90 -17.19
C SER A 169 7.10 7.24 -16.31
N TRP A 170 6.70 6.62 -15.20
CA TRP A 170 7.60 5.90 -14.31
C TRP A 170 7.65 4.39 -14.61
N ILE A 171 6.62 3.87 -15.29
CA ILE A 171 6.38 2.45 -15.56
C ILE A 171 6.81 2.07 -16.98
N THR A 172 6.59 2.94 -17.95
CA THR A 172 7.01 2.84 -19.37
C THR A 172 7.84 4.05 -19.72
#